data_AF-A0A3B3CHB4-F1
#
_entry.id   AF-A0A3B3CHB4-F1
#
_cell.length_a   1.000
_cell.length_b   1.000
_cell.length_c   1.000
_cell.angle_alpha   90.00
_cell.angle_beta   90.00
_cell.angle_gamma   90.00
#
_symmetry.space_group_name_H-M   'P 1'
#
loop_
_entity.id
_entity.type
_entity.pdbx_description
1 polymer ?
#
loop_
_entity_poly.entity_id
_entity_poly.type
_entity_poly.pdbx_seq_one_letter_code
_entity_poly.pdbx_strand_id
1 'polypeptide(L)'
;ERASVSVLGDLMGRAMKNLDKLLAMPYGCGEQNMLLFAPNIFILDYLKSTGQLKDSTLKTAVGYLESGYQRELNYKHDDGSYSAFGMSDASGNTWLTTFVMKSFNAAKSYIFVDQKYVQDARTWLSGLQKPDGCIQSVGRLFHNGMKGGVSDDVSLTAYVAAAMLELDGNDPVVQNCLKCLQSAAEDNITNLYTVALMSYTFTLAGDEDMRSKLITQLDEESTNEGKTKDQDLQSYLDSVEVEMTSYVLLALLSGPSLPDFGLDYAAGIVRWLAQQQNPFGGFSSTQDTVVALQALAKYASATYSPEGSTTVTVTSAGGLNKQFTINNENRLLYQEEKLSEIPGEYTIKAEGQSCVLAQVRNSREQMESTCSENVLLMFKCCHSRSHCSTTSLLLLTSPPFKSPLTPEVDDQEETLDVTLEEDQQVENLKPAVVKVYDYYQTSRTLC
;
A
#
# COMPACT_ATOMS: atom_id res chain seq x y z
N GLU A 1 4.30 8.72 29.39
CA GLU A 1 3.20 8.16 28.59
C GLU A 1 2.27 9.29 28.18
N ARG A 2 1.80 9.33 26.94
CA ARG A 2 0.89 10.36 26.44
C ARG A 2 -0.21 9.68 25.64
N ALA A 3 -1.45 10.08 25.86
CA ALA A 3 -2.60 9.59 25.13
C ALA A 3 -3.40 10.75 24.54
N SER A 4 -3.97 10.53 23.36
CA SER A 4 -4.82 11.48 22.67
C SER A 4 -5.99 10.77 21.99
N VAL A 5 -7.09 11.49 21.81
CA VAL A 5 -8.19 11.10 20.94
C VAL A 5 -8.16 11.98 19.71
N SER A 6 -8.30 11.38 18.54
CA SER A 6 -8.39 12.08 17.26
C SER A 6 -9.69 11.74 16.56
N VAL A 7 -10.27 12.73 15.89
CA VAL A 7 -11.51 12.60 15.13
C VAL A 7 -11.32 13.16 13.73
N LEU A 8 -11.71 12.37 12.72
CA LEU A 8 -11.71 12.76 11.31
C LEU A 8 -13.05 12.43 10.66
N GLY A 9 -13.48 13.24 9.69
CA GLY A 9 -14.64 12.95 8.84
C GLY A 9 -14.31 12.17 7.58
N ASP A 10 -13.05 11.79 7.42
CA ASP A 10 -12.55 11.13 6.23
C ASP A 10 -11.57 10.01 6.60
N LEU A 11 -11.78 8.83 6.01
CA LEU A 11 -10.99 7.62 6.26
C LEU A 11 -9.52 7.82 5.86
N MET A 12 -9.27 8.64 4.85
CA MET A 12 -7.95 8.99 4.37
C MET A 12 -7.50 10.37 4.85
N GLY A 13 -8.15 11.00 5.84
CA GLY A 13 -7.84 12.38 6.20
C GLY A 13 -6.38 12.65 6.56
N ARG A 14 -5.64 11.67 7.11
CA ARG A 14 -4.18 11.77 7.33
C ARG A 14 -3.38 11.79 6.03
N ALA A 15 -3.77 10.95 5.07
CA ALA A 15 -3.21 10.87 3.73
C ALA A 15 -3.47 12.19 2.96
N MET A 16 -4.69 12.70 3.06
CA MET A 16 -5.14 13.90 2.36
C MET A 16 -4.45 15.17 2.86
N LYS A 17 -4.04 15.22 4.13
CA LYS A 17 -3.16 16.30 4.64
C LYS A 17 -1.78 16.31 3.97
N ASN A 18 -1.30 15.16 3.52
CA ASN A 18 -0.01 14.97 2.87
C ASN A 18 -0.17 14.63 1.38
N LEU A 19 -1.26 15.07 0.74
CA LEU A 19 -1.60 14.67 -0.63
C LEU A 19 -0.47 14.94 -1.63
N ASP A 20 0.27 16.04 -1.46
CA ASP A 20 1.42 16.38 -2.32
C ASP A 20 2.61 15.41 -2.18
N LYS A 21 2.68 14.67 -1.07
CA LYS A 21 3.66 13.60 -0.84
C LYS A 21 3.13 12.22 -1.22
N LEU A 22 1.81 12.07 -1.26
CA LEU A 22 1.13 10.83 -1.64
C LEU A 22 1.03 10.70 -3.16
N LEU A 23 0.80 11.81 -3.87
CA LEU A 23 0.99 11.91 -5.32
C LEU A 23 2.48 11.98 -5.62
N ALA A 24 2.97 11.04 -6.43
CA ALA A 24 4.39 10.96 -6.76
C ALA A 24 4.59 10.91 -8.26
N MET A 25 5.58 11.65 -8.76
CA MET A 25 5.97 11.60 -10.17
C MET A 25 6.63 10.25 -10.47
N PRO A 26 6.16 9.48 -11.46
CA PRO A 26 6.79 8.22 -11.83
C PRO A 26 8.21 8.38 -12.39
N TYR A 27 9.13 7.54 -11.92
CA TYR A 27 10.52 7.48 -12.36
C TYR A 27 11.08 6.06 -12.19
N GLY A 28 12.32 5.85 -12.63
CA GLY A 28 13.00 4.57 -12.48
C GLY A 28 12.69 3.58 -13.60
N CYS A 29 12.99 2.31 -13.35
CA CYS A 29 12.73 1.17 -14.24
C CYS A 29 11.21 0.83 -14.31
N GLY A 30 10.78 -0.11 -15.15
CA GLY A 30 9.34 -0.41 -15.33
C GLY A 30 8.62 -0.76 -14.04
N GLU A 31 9.25 -1.56 -13.18
CA GLU A 31 8.74 -1.85 -11.84
C GLU A 31 8.56 -0.56 -11.01
N GLN A 32 9.62 0.24 -10.85
CA GLN A 32 9.61 1.47 -10.07
C GLN A 32 8.67 2.55 -10.62
N ASN A 33 8.54 2.62 -11.93
CA ASN A 33 7.64 3.54 -12.60
C ASN A 33 6.19 3.17 -12.26
N MET A 34 5.84 1.89 -12.35
CA MET A 34 4.51 1.40 -11.99
C MET A 34 4.20 1.54 -10.49
N LEU A 35 5.20 1.40 -9.62
CA LEU A 35 5.06 1.66 -8.19
C LEU A 35 4.51 3.05 -7.89
N LEU A 36 4.91 4.04 -8.70
CA LEU A 36 4.51 5.43 -8.52
C LEU A 36 3.31 5.79 -9.39
N PHE A 37 3.12 5.12 -10.53
CA PHE A 37 2.01 5.38 -11.45
C PHE A 37 0.66 4.96 -10.86
N ALA A 38 0.53 3.72 -10.40
CA ALA A 38 -0.76 3.17 -9.98
C ALA A 38 -1.40 3.90 -8.78
N PRO A 39 -0.67 4.27 -7.70
CA PRO A 39 -1.25 5.01 -6.58
C PRO A 39 -1.91 6.33 -6.99
N ASN A 40 -1.35 7.07 -7.96
CA ASN A 40 -1.95 8.31 -8.45
C ASN A 40 -3.38 8.10 -8.97
N ILE A 41 -3.66 6.97 -9.61
CA ILE A 41 -4.99 6.65 -10.15
C ILE A 41 -6.00 6.46 -9.00
N PHE A 42 -5.66 5.60 -8.05
CA PHE A 42 -6.60 5.24 -6.97
C PHE A 42 -6.78 6.38 -5.95
N ILE A 43 -5.78 7.26 -5.80
CA ILE A 43 -5.94 8.53 -5.07
C ILE A 43 -6.95 9.44 -5.77
N LEU A 44 -6.88 9.56 -7.10
CA LEU A 44 -7.85 10.34 -7.87
C LEU A 44 -9.25 9.72 -7.76
N ASP A 45 -9.38 8.39 -7.84
CA ASP A 45 -10.66 7.69 -7.66
C ASP A 45 -11.26 7.97 -6.28
N TYR A 46 -10.44 7.93 -5.22
CA TYR A 46 -10.87 8.27 -3.86
C TYR A 46 -11.36 9.71 -3.76
N LEU A 47 -10.54 10.67 -4.21
CA LEU A 47 -10.85 12.10 -4.16
C LEU A 47 -12.11 12.44 -4.96
N LYS A 48 -12.27 11.80 -6.13
CA LYS A 48 -13.43 11.98 -6.99
C LYS A 48 -14.69 11.42 -6.32
N SER A 49 -14.61 10.20 -5.78
CA SER A 49 -15.74 9.53 -5.11
C SER A 49 -16.19 10.25 -3.84
N THR A 50 -15.28 10.98 -3.20
CA THR A 50 -15.56 11.74 -1.98
C THR A 50 -15.82 13.24 -2.21
N GLY A 51 -15.90 13.69 -3.47
CA GLY A 51 -16.14 15.10 -3.81
C GLY A 51 -15.02 16.06 -3.36
N GLN A 52 -13.80 15.54 -3.13
CA GLN A 52 -12.66 16.29 -2.61
C GLN A 52 -11.61 16.61 -3.68
N LEU A 53 -11.81 16.14 -4.92
CA LEU A 53 -10.89 16.37 -6.01
C LEU A 53 -10.86 17.85 -6.42
N LYS A 54 -9.72 18.51 -6.18
CA LYS A 54 -9.46 19.88 -6.62
C LYS A 54 -8.85 19.89 -8.03
N ASP A 55 -9.17 20.91 -8.81
CA ASP A 55 -8.62 21.09 -10.17
C ASP A 55 -7.08 21.12 -10.19
N SER A 56 -6.45 21.76 -9.20
CA SER A 56 -4.99 21.79 -9.08
C SER A 56 -4.39 20.41 -8.87
N THR A 57 -5.02 19.60 -8.01
CA THR A 57 -4.61 18.22 -7.72
C THR A 57 -4.79 17.35 -8.95
N LEU A 58 -5.95 17.45 -9.61
CA LEU A 58 -6.23 16.73 -10.84
C LEU A 58 -5.18 17.05 -11.91
N LYS A 59 -4.87 18.34 -12.13
CA LYS A 59 -3.88 18.76 -13.12
C LYS A 59 -2.48 18.20 -12.82
N THR A 60 -2.04 18.22 -11.57
CA THR A 60 -0.75 17.64 -11.16
C THR A 60 -0.73 16.14 -11.40
N ALA A 61 -1.75 15.42 -10.93
CA ALA A 61 -1.82 13.97 -11.08
C ALA A 61 -1.93 13.53 -12.54
N VAL A 62 -2.69 14.25 -13.38
CA VAL A 62 -2.75 14.01 -14.84
C VAL A 62 -1.38 14.16 -15.47
N GLY A 63 -0.61 15.20 -15.14
CA GLY A 63 0.76 15.34 -15.65
C GLY A 63 1.69 14.20 -15.22
N TYR A 64 1.54 13.70 -13.98
CA TYR A 64 2.27 12.53 -13.50
C TYR A 64 1.87 11.24 -14.24
N LEU A 65 0.57 11.03 -14.45
CA LEU A 65 0.03 9.89 -15.18
C LEU A 65 0.47 9.92 -16.65
N GLU A 66 0.37 11.05 -17.35
CA GLU A 66 0.84 11.15 -18.74
C GLU A 66 2.33 10.84 -18.88
N SER A 67 3.16 11.40 -17.99
CA SER A 67 4.60 11.13 -17.96
C SER A 67 4.91 9.67 -17.63
N GLY A 68 4.23 9.09 -16.63
CA GLY A 68 4.44 7.71 -16.21
C GLY A 68 3.99 6.71 -17.27
N TYR A 69 2.87 6.98 -17.95
CA TYR A 69 2.39 6.19 -19.07
C TYR A 69 3.39 6.16 -20.22
N GLN A 70 3.87 7.33 -20.67
CA GLN A 70 4.88 7.41 -21.73
C GLN A 70 6.19 6.73 -21.34
N ARG A 71 6.59 6.85 -20.06
CA ARG A 71 7.78 6.20 -19.54
C ARG A 71 7.63 4.68 -19.56
N GLU A 72 6.49 4.16 -19.13
CA GLU A 72 6.24 2.72 -19.04
C GLU A 72 6.33 2.02 -20.40
N LEU A 73 5.93 2.72 -21.47
CA LEU A 73 6.03 2.19 -22.83
C LEU A 73 7.47 1.89 -23.27
N ASN A 74 8.50 2.45 -22.62
CA ASN A 74 9.90 2.10 -22.89
C ASN A 74 10.29 0.71 -22.34
N TYR A 75 9.47 0.15 -21.45
CA TYR A 75 9.68 -1.16 -20.84
C TYR A 75 8.81 -2.25 -21.48
N LYS A 76 8.10 -1.91 -22.56
CA LYS A 76 7.31 -2.83 -23.37
C LYS A 76 8.21 -3.63 -24.31
N HIS A 77 7.91 -4.92 -24.44
CA HIS A 77 8.51 -5.86 -25.40
C HIS A 77 7.73 -5.88 -26.72
N ASP A 78 8.36 -6.37 -27.78
CA ASP A 78 7.73 -6.48 -29.11
C ASP A 78 6.48 -7.38 -29.10
N ASP A 79 6.46 -8.39 -28.23
CA ASP A 79 5.36 -9.35 -28.06
C ASP A 79 4.15 -8.80 -27.27
N GLY A 80 4.25 -7.58 -26.72
CA GLY A 80 3.19 -6.95 -25.93
C GLY A 80 3.41 -6.98 -24.42
N SER A 81 4.39 -7.73 -23.94
CA SER A 81 4.69 -7.87 -22.51
C SER A 81 5.51 -6.72 -21.94
N TYR A 82 5.64 -6.66 -20.61
CA TYR A 82 6.44 -5.66 -19.89
C TYR A 82 7.40 -6.34 -18.92
N SER A 83 8.60 -5.76 -18.75
CA SER A 83 9.60 -6.19 -17.77
C SER A 83 10.25 -4.98 -17.08
N ALA A 84 11.10 -5.19 -16.08
CA ALA A 84 11.76 -4.08 -15.39
C ALA A 84 12.64 -3.25 -16.33
N PHE A 85 13.36 -3.88 -17.26
CA PHE A 85 14.34 -3.24 -18.14
C PHE A 85 13.98 -3.35 -19.64
N GLY A 86 12.71 -3.66 -19.95
CA GLY A 86 12.22 -3.80 -21.32
C GLY A 86 13.01 -4.82 -22.13
N MET A 87 13.36 -4.48 -23.37
CA MET A 87 14.11 -5.33 -24.30
C MET A 87 15.53 -5.72 -23.82
N SER A 88 15.99 -5.19 -22.69
CA SER A 88 17.24 -5.63 -22.05
C SER A 88 17.06 -6.95 -21.27
N ASP A 89 15.83 -7.25 -20.85
CA ASP A 89 15.48 -8.53 -20.25
C ASP A 89 15.16 -9.56 -21.34
N ALA A 90 15.43 -10.83 -21.06
CA ALA A 90 15.18 -11.91 -22.02
C ALA A 90 13.69 -12.16 -22.32
N SER A 91 12.80 -11.75 -21.42
CA SER A 91 11.35 -11.89 -21.57
C SER A 91 10.61 -10.87 -20.72
N GLY A 92 9.36 -10.61 -21.06
CA GLY A 92 8.40 -9.99 -20.16
C GLY A 92 8.17 -10.80 -18.88
N ASN A 93 7.57 -10.14 -17.89
CA ASN A 93 7.14 -10.75 -16.64
C ASN A 93 5.62 -10.84 -16.55
N THR A 94 5.07 -12.00 -16.20
CA THR A 94 3.62 -12.24 -16.17
C THR A 94 2.90 -11.29 -15.21
N TRP A 95 3.45 -11.13 -14.00
CA TRP A 95 2.83 -10.31 -12.97
C TRP A 95 2.87 -8.81 -13.33
N LEU A 96 4.04 -8.29 -13.73
CA LEU A 96 4.20 -6.88 -14.10
C LEU A 96 3.35 -6.52 -15.33
N THR A 97 3.33 -7.39 -16.35
CA THR A 97 2.48 -7.17 -17.54
C THR A 97 1.00 -7.06 -17.15
N THR A 98 0.54 -7.91 -16.22
CA THR A 98 -0.83 -7.87 -15.70
C THR A 98 -1.09 -6.58 -14.93
N PHE A 99 -0.14 -6.15 -14.08
CA PHE A 99 -0.25 -4.92 -13.31
C PHE A 99 -0.30 -3.66 -14.18
N VAL A 100 0.54 -3.61 -15.23
CA VAL A 100 0.53 -2.56 -16.25
C VAL A 100 -0.80 -2.54 -16.98
N MET A 101 -1.29 -3.70 -17.45
CA MET A 101 -2.57 -3.81 -18.15
C MET A 101 -3.74 -3.28 -17.30
N LYS A 102 -3.84 -3.73 -16.03
CA LYS A 102 -4.85 -3.27 -15.08
C LYS A 102 -4.76 -1.75 -14.85
N SER A 103 -3.57 -1.26 -14.56
CA SER A 103 -3.35 0.16 -14.25
C SER A 103 -3.61 1.06 -15.45
N PHE A 104 -3.20 0.66 -16.65
CA PHE A 104 -3.51 1.37 -17.89
C PHE A 104 -5.01 1.41 -18.17
N ASN A 105 -5.74 0.33 -17.84
CA ASN A 105 -7.19 0.32 -17.95
C ASN A 105 -7.83 1.34 -17.00
N ALA A 106 -7.41 1.36 -15.74
CA ALA A 106 -7.92 2.31 -14.74
C ALA A 106 -7.58 3.78 -15.09
N ALA A 107 -6.39 4.03 -15.63
CA ALA A 107 -5.91 5.37 -15.99
C ALA A 107 -6.73 6.06 -17.10
N LYS A 108 -7.49 5.31 -17.91
CA LYS A 108 -8.38 5.84 -18.97
C LYS A 108 -9.39 6.86 -18.46
N SER A 109 -9.72 6.81 -17.18
CA SER A 109 -10.62 7.77 -16.52
C SER A 109 -10.04 9.19 -16.42
N TYR A 110 -8.72 9.35 -16.58
CA TYR A 110 -7.99 10.59 -16.33
C TYR A 110 -7.09 11.04 -17.48
N ILE A 111 -6.48 10.10 -18.21
CA ILE A 111 -5.57 10.37 -19.33
C ILE A 111 -5.97 9.58 -20.58
N PHE A 112 -5.46 9.99 -21.74
CA PHE A 112 -5.55 9.16 -22.94
C PHE A 112 -4.60 7.95 -22.82
N VAL A 113 -5.16 6.75 -22.99
CA VAL A 113 -4.42 5.49 -23.07
C VAL A 113 -4.82 4.79 -24.36
N ASP A 114 -3.85 4.51 -25.21
CA ASP A 114 -4.09 3.74 -26.43
C ASP A 114 -4.49 2.29 -26.07
N GLN A 115 -5.67 1.87 -26.51
CA GLN A 115 -6.23 0.54 -26.28
C GLN A 115 -5.35 -0.57 -26.83
N LYS A 116 -4.54 -0.27 -27.86
CA LYS A 116 -3.60 -1.22 -28.44
C LYS A 116 -2.68 -1.81 -27.37
N TYR A 117 -2.14 -1.00 -26.47
CA TYR A 117 -1.18 -1.50 -25.47
C TYR A 117 -1.83 -2.39 -24.42
N VAL A 118 -3.08 -2.10 -24.06
CA VAL A 118 -3.87 -2.94 -23.16
C VAL A 118 -4.20 -4.28 -23.83
N GLN A 119 -4.58 -4.24 -25.11
CA GLN A 119 -4.90 -5.44 -25.88
C GLN A 119 -3.68 -6.30 -26.19
N ASP A 120 -2.54 -5.70 -26.53
CA ASP A 120 -1.28 -6.41 -26.77
C ASP A 120 -0.86 -7.18 -25.50
N ALA A 121 -0.91 -6.53 -24.32
CA ALA A 121 -0.61 -7.17 -23.04
C ALA A 121 -1.58 -8.32 -22.72
N ARG A 122 -2.89 -8.10 -22.94
CA ARG A 122 -3.93 -9.13 -22.77
C ARG A 122 -3.66 -10.34 -23.66
N THR A 123 -3.39 -10.13 -24.95
CA THR A 123 -3.12 -11.20 -25.91
C THR A 123 -1.87 -11.99 -25.54
N TRP A 124 -0.82 -11.33 -25.06
CA TRP A 124 0.36 -12.02 -24.57
C TRP A 124 0.06 -12.89 -23.33
N LEU A 125 -0.65 -12.35 -22.34
CA LEU A 125 -1.07 -13.10 -21.15
C LEU A 125 -1.94 -14.31 -21.50
N SER A 126 -2.85 -14.17 -22.47
CA SER A 126 -3.67 -15.28 -22.98
C SER A 126 -2.82 -16.40 -23.58
N GLY A 127 -1.68 -16.08 -24.18
CA GLY A 127 -0.74 -17.06 -24.74
C GLY A 127 -0.01 -17.91 -23.69
N LEU A 128 -0.05 -17.51 -22.42
CA LEU A 128 0.57 -18.22 -21.30
C LEU A 128 -0.40 -19.16 -20.56
N GLN A 129 -1.64 -19.30 -21.05
CA GLN A 129 -2.60 -20.23 -20.47
C GLN A 129 -2.19 -21.69 -20.74
N LYS A 130 -2.04 -22.46 -19.67
CA LYS A 130 -1.78 -23.91 -19.69
C LYS A 130 -3.06 -24.70 -20.01
N PRO A 131 -2.94 -26.00 -20.37
CA PRO A 131 -4.10 -26.85 -20.66
C PRO A 131 -5.11 -27.02 -19.51
N ASP A 132 -4.66 -26.83 -18.26
CA ASP A 132 -5.49 -26.84 -17.05
C ASP A 132 -6.27 -25.53 -16.84
N GLY A 133 -6.03 -24.50 -17.68
CA GLY A 133 -6.64 -23.18 -17.61
C GLY A 133 -5.86 -22.17 -16.76
N CYS A 134 -4.88 -22.62 -15.97
CA CYS A 134 -4.06 -21.73 -15.16
C CYS A 134 -3.05 -20.96 -16.03
N ILE A 135 -2.65 -19.78 -15.58
CA ILE A 135 -1.64 -18.96 -16.26
C ILE A 135 -0.24 -19.35 -15.76
N GLN A 136 0.68 -19.57 -16.70
CA GLN A 136 2.08 -19.84 -16.38
C GLN A 136 2.82 -18.56 -15.95
N SER A 137 3.56 -18.66 -14.85
CA SER A 137 4.51 -17.61 -14.45
C SER A 137 5.78 -17.66 -15.30
N VAL A 138 6.12 -16.53 -15.94
CA VAL A 138 7.36 -16.35 -16.71
C VAL A 138 8.02 -15.00 -16.39
N GLY A 139 9.30 -14.90 -16.75
CA GLY A 139 10.12 -13.70 -16.55
C GLY A 139 10.60 -13.51 -15.12
N ARG A 140 11.44 -12.50 -14.93
CA ARG A 140 12.00 -12.14 -13.63
C ARG A 140 11.34 -10.86 -13.13
N LEU A 141 10.96 -10.86 -11.86
CA LEU A 141 10.58 -9.67 -11.11
C LEU A 141 11.70 -9.40 -10.09
N PHE A 142 12.22 -8.18 -10.08
CA PHE A 142 13.31 -7.81 -9.17
C PHE A 142 12.73 -7.34 -7.82
N HIS A 143 11.60 -6.64 -7.84
CA HIS A 143 10.89 -6.19 -6.65
C HIS A 143 9.84 -7.21 -6.18
N ASN A 144 10.25 -8.22 -5.40
CA ASN A 144 9.30 -9.21 -4.88
C ASN A 144 8.21 -8.62 -3.95
N GLY A 145 8.41 -7.42 -3.39
CA GLY A 145 7.36 -6.71 -2.65
C GLY A 145 6.22 -6.16 -3.54
N MET A 146 6.42 -6.09 -4.87
CA MET A 146 5.37 -5.65 -5.80
C MET A 146 4.32 -6.72 -6.02
N LYS A 147 4.71 -8.00 -6.08
CA LYS A 147 3.74 -9.07 -6.30
C LYS A 147 2.85 -9.38 -5.10
N GLY A 148 3.15 -8.78 -3.94
CA GLY A 148 2.41 -9.02 -2.71
C GLY A 148 2.43 -10.51 -2.34
N GLY A 149 1.26 -11.05 -1.99
CA GLY A 149 1.11 -12.47 -1.67
C GLY A 149 1.10 -13.45 -2.87
N VAL A 150 1.17 -12.96 -4.11
CA VAL A 150 1.19 -13.83 -5.30
C VAL A 150 2.48 -14.64 -5.33
N SER A 151 2.35 -15.97 -5.26
CA SER A 151 3.49 -16.86 -5.01
C SER A 151 3.44 -18.18 -5.79
N ASP A 152 2.30 -18.52 -6.39
CA ASP A 152 2.09 -19.76 -7.15
C ASP A 152 1.22 -19.51 -8.40
N ASP A 153 1.08 -20.52 -9.26
CA ASP A 153 0.29 -20.42 -10.48
C ASP A 153 -1.20 -20.13 -10.19
N VAL A 154 -1.74 -20.56 -9.04
CA VAL A 154 -3.15 -20.36 -8.68
C VAL A 154 -3.42 -18.91 -8.31
N SER A 155 -2.63 -18.35 -7.40
CA SER A 155 -2.69 -16.94 -6.99
C SER A 155 -2.39 -16.00 -8.16
N LEU A 156 -1.44 -16.37 -9.04
CA LEU A 156 -1.18 -15.62 -10.27
C LEU A 156 -2.36 -15.69 -11.24
N THR A 157 -2.97 -16.86 -11.41
CA THR A 157 -4.17 -17.02 -12.25
C THR A 157 -5.33 -16.18 -11.73
N ALA A 158 -5.55 -16.15 -10.40
CA ALA A 158 -6.57 -15.31 -9.79
C ALA A 158 -6.29 -13.82 -10.04
N TYR A 159 -5.04 -13.39 -9.90
CA TYR A 159 -4.63 -12.02 -10.17
C TYR A 159 -4.87 -11.62 -11.64
N VAL A 160 -4.46 -12.46 -12.59
CA VAL A 160 -4.66 -12.24 -14.03
C VAL A 160 -6.14 -12.22 -14.39
N ALA A 161 -6.92 -13.18 -13.88
CA ALA A 161 -8.36 -13.25 -14.11
C ALA A 161 -9.08 -12.01 -13.56
N ALA A 162 -8.77 -11.58 -12.33
CA ALA A 162 -9.33 -10.37 -11.74
C ALA A 162 -9.01 -9.13 -12.60
N ALA A 163 -7.75 -8.97 -13.02
CA ALA A 163 -7.35 -7.87 -13.89
C ALA A 163 -8.12 -7.89 -15.22
N MET A 164 -8.25 -9.04 -15.88
CA MET A 164 -9.01 -9.16 -17.13
C MET A 164 -10.52 -8.89 -16.95
N LEU A 165 -11.10 -9.30 -15.82
CA LEU A 165 -12.49 -9.02 -15.47
C LEU A 165 -12.74 -7.52 -15.18
N GLU A 166 -11.76 -6.81 -14.61
CA GLU A 166 -11.82 -5.35 -14.44
C GLU A 166 -11.76 -4.59 -15.79
N LEU A 167 -11.26 -5.21 -16.85
CA LEU A 167 -11.26 -4.67 -18.22
C LEU A 167 -12.62 -4.87 -18.89
N ASP A 168 -12.94 -6.11 -19.26
CA ASP A 168 -14.17 -6.52 -19.96
C ASP A 168 -14.41 -8.03 -19.77
N GLY A 169 -15.54 -8.39 -19.14
CA GLY A 169 -15.76 -9.70 -18.52
C GLY A 169 -16.13 -10.89 -19.43
N ASN A 170 -16.06 -10.78 -20.75
CA ASN A 170 -16.47 -11.85 -21.66
C ASN A 170 -15.31 -12.39 -22.53
N ASP A 171 -14.34 -13.02 -21.88
CA ASP A 171 -13.17 -13.65 -22.52
C ASP A 171 -13.17 -15.18 -22.30
N PRO A 172 -13.05 -16.01 -23.35
CA PRO A 172 -12.83 -17.45 -23.19
C PRO A 172 -11.63 -17.80 -22.29
N VAL A 173 -10.58 -16.98 -22.29
CA VAL A 173 -9.39 -17.19 -21.47
C VAL A 173 -9.74 -17.03 -19.99
N VAL A 174 -10.52 -16.01 -19.64
CA VAL A 174 -11.00 -15.79 -18.27
C VAL A 174 -11.84 -16.98 -17.80
N GLN A 175 -12.72 -17.51 -18.64
CA GLN A 175 -13.54 -18.69 -18.29
C GLN A 175 -12.68 -19.92 -17.99
N ASN A 176 -11.59 -20.12 -18.74
CA ASN A 176 -10.65 -21.21 -18.45
C ASN A 176 -9.83 -20.96 -17.17
N CYS A 177 -9.44 -19.71 -16.90
CA CYS A 177 -8.82 -19.35 -15.62
C CYS A 177 -9.75 -19.63 -14.45
N LEU A 178 -11.04 -19.24 -14.56
CA LEU A 178 -12.05 -19.52 -13.53
C LEU A 178 -12.20 -21.02 -13.27
N LYS A 179 -12.14 -21.88 -14.30
CA LYS A 179 -12.15 -23.34 -14.12
C LYS A 179 -10.93 -23.84 -13.34
N CYS A 180 -9.73 -23.36 -13.67
CA CYS A 180 -8.52 -23.67 -12.89
C CYS A 180 -8.71 -23.28 -11.41
N LEU A 181 -9.26 -22.08 -11.15
CA LEU A 181 -9.49 -21.59 -9.80
C LEU A 181 -10.58 -22.38 -9.06
N GLN A 182 -11.63 -22.81 -9.75
CA GLN A 182 -12.67 -23.68 -9.19
C GLN A 182 -12.10 -25.04 -8.80
N SER A 183 -11.30 -25.67 -9.67
CA SER A 183 -10.61 -26.93 -9.35
C SER A 183 -9.66 -26.76 -8.15
N ALA A 184 -8.91 -25.67 -8.09
CA ALA A 184 -8.07 -25.37 -6.93
C ALA A 184 -8.90 -25.23 -5.64
N ALA A 185 -10.07 -24.58 -5.69
CA ALA A 185 -10.97 -24.44 -4.54
C ALA A 185 -11.59 -25.77 -4.06
N GLU A 186 -11.74 -26.75 -4.96
CA GLU A 186 -12.20 -28.11 -4.63
C GLU A 186 -11.10 -28.91 -3.91
N ASP A 187 -9.84 -28.70 -4.26
CA ASP A 187 -8.66 -29.35 -3.66
C ASP A 187 -8.26 -28.77 -2.28
N ASN A 188 -9.11 -27.93 -1.68
CA ASN A 188 -8.96 -27.31 -0.35
C ASN A 188 -7.72 -26.40 -0.20
N ILE A 189 -7.84 -25.16 -0.71
CA ILE A 189 -6.79 -24.12 -0.64
C ILE A 189 -6.52 -23.72 0.81
N THR A 190 -5.27 -23.88 1.23
CA THR A 190 -4.80 -23.48 2.57
C THR A 190 -4.24 -22.05 2.64
N ASN A 191 -3.84 -21.50 1.49
CA ASN A 191 -3.30 -20.15 1.42
C ASN A 191 -4.43 -19.11 1.46
N LEU A 192 -4.64 -18.49 2.62
CA LEU A 192 -5.66 -17.46 2.84
C LEU A 192 -5.53 -16.27 1.89
N TYR A 193 -4.32 -15.93 1.42
CA TYR A 193 -4.14 -14.88 0.42
C TYR A 193 -4.82 -15.24 -0.90
N THR A 194 -4.58 -16.46 -1.37
CA THR A 194 -5.20 -16.98 -2.59
C THR A 194 -6.72 -17.01 -2.43
N VAL A 195 -7.24 -17.42 -1.26
CA VAL A 195 -8.69 -17.41 -0.97
C VAL A 195 -9.26 -15.98 -1.02
N ALA A 196 -8.57 -15.00 -0.43
CA ALA A 196 -8.99 -13.59 -0.47
C ALA A 196 -9.03 -13.03 -1.91
N LEU A 197 -7.97 -13.25 -2.69
CA LEU A 197 -7.91 -12.82 -4.09
C LEU A 197 -8.95 -13.54 -4.96
N MET A 198 -9.18 -14.83 -4.73
CA MET A 198 -10.22 -15.59 -5.43
C MET A 198 -11.61 -15.08 -5.06
N SER A 199 -11.88 -14.73 -3.81
CA SER A 199 -13.16 -14.15 -3.41
C SER A 199 -13.48 -12.89 -4.23
N TYR A 200 -12.48 -12.03 -4.46
CA TYR A 200 -12.63 -10.86 -5.32
C TYR A 200 -12.81 -11.25 -6.79
N THR A 201 -12.01 -12.20 -7.27
CA THR A 201 -12.08 -12.69 -8.66
C THR A 201 -13.45 -13.26 -9.00
N PHE A 202 -14.00 -14.14 -8.16
CA PHE A 202 -15.34 -14.72 -8.35
C PHE A 202 -16.45 -13.69 -8.15
N THR A 203 -16.24 -12.68 -7.31
CA THR A 203 -17.15 -11.52 -7.23
C THR A 203 -17.24 -10.80 -8.57
N LEU A 204 -16.09 -10.51 -9.20
CA LEU A 204 -16.05 -9.86 -10.51
C LEU A 204 -16.65 -10.73 -11.62
N ALA A 205 -16.48 -12.05 -11.52
CA ALA A 205 -17.04 -13.02 -12.46
C ALA A 205 -18.56 -13.24 -12.31
N GLY A 206 -19.17 -12.76 -11.22
CA GLY A 206 -20.59 -12.98 -10.92
C GLY A 206 -20.93 -14.38 -10.40
N ASP A 207 -19.93 -15.13 -9.92
CA ASP A 207 -20.13 -16.45 -9.29
C ASP A 207 -20.43 -16.26 -7.79
N GLU A 208 -21.71 -16.06 -7.47
CA GLU A 208 -22.18 -15.77 -6.10
C GLU A 208 -21.95 -16.94 -5.14
N ASP A 209 -22.09 -18.18 -5.60
CA ASP A 209 -21.94 -19.38 -4.77
C ASP A 209 -20.48 -19.53 -4.32
N MET A 210 -19.53 -19.45 -5.27
CA MET A 210 -18.11 -19.55 -4.94
C MET A 210 -17.65 -18.35 -4.10
N ARG A 211 -18.10 -17.14 -4.44
CA ARG A 211 -17.84 -15.94 -3.64
C ARG A 211 -18.30 -16.12 -2.19
N SER A 212 -19.55 -16.56 -1.97
CA SER A 212 -20.09 -16.75 -0.62
C SER A 212 -19.28 -17.78 0.16
N LYS A 213 -18.96 -18.92 -0.47
CA LYS A 213 -18.15 -19.98 0.16
C LYS A 213 -16.79 -19.45 0.62
N LEU A 214 -16.07 -18.74 -0.24
CA LEU A 214 -14.72 -18.24 0.06
C LEU A 214 -14.73 -17.13 1.13
N ILE A 215 -15.71 -16.23 1.10
CA ILE A 215 -15.83 -15.17 2.12
C ILE A 215 -16.18 -15.76 3.48
N THR A 216 -17.10 -16.73 3.55
CA THR A 216 -17.40 -17.43 4.81
C THR A 216 -16.18 -18.16 5.36
N GLN A 217 -15.39 -18.83 4.51
CA GLN A 217 -14.14 -19.47 4.93
C GLN A 217 -13.15 -18.44 5.52
N LEU A 218 -13.00 -17.27 4.92
CA LEU A 218 -12.11 -16.22 5.43
C LEU A 218 -12.61 -15.63 6.76
N ASP A 219 -13.93 -15.51 6.93
CA ASP A 219 -14.53 -15.04 8.18
C ASP A 219 -14.28 -16.01 9.34
N GLU A 220 -14.43 -17.33 9.09
CA GLU A 220 -14.15 -18.39 10.08
C GLU A 220 -12.68 -18.41 10.53
N GLU A 221 -11.75 -18.09 9.63
CA GLU A 221 -10.31 -18.03 9.90
C GLU A 221 -9.86 -16.65 10.46
N SER A 222 -10.75 -15.65 10.45
CA SER A 222 -10.41 -14.31 10.90
C SER A 222 -10.18 -14.27 12.41
N THR A 223 -9.00 -13.82 12.84
CA THR A 223 -8.70 -13.62 14.26
C THR A 223 -8.93 -12.16 14.65
N ASN A 224 -9.78 -11.94 15.67
CA ASN A 224 -10.05 -10.61 16.23
C ASN A 224 -8.90 -10.00 17.05
N GLU A 225 -7.71 -10.61 17.10
CA GLU A 225 -6.61 -10.18 17.95
C GLU A 225 -5.27 -10.16 17.20
N GLY A 226 -4.68 -8.96 17.12
CA GLY A 226 -3.31 -8.75 16.65
C GLY A 226 -2.32 -9.46 17.58
N LYS A 227 -1.84 -10.63 17.16
CA LYS A 227 -0.81 -11.37 17.88
C LYS A 227 0.55 -10.80 17.51
N THR A 228 1.28 -10.32 18.51
CA THR A 228 2.70 -9.94 18.41
C THR A 228 3.54 -11.11 17.90
N LYS A 229 4.09 -10.95 16.69
CA LYS A 229 5.18 -11.77 16.16
C LYS A 229 6.37 -10.87 15.82
N ASP A 230 7.50 -11.51 15.52
CA ASP A 230 8.82 -10.91 15.30
C ASP A 230 8.80 -9.73 14.31
N GLN A 231 9.56 -8.65 14.55
CA GLN A 231 9.38 -7.35 13.85
C GLN A 231 9.59 -7.41 12.32
N ASP A 232 10.52 -8.25 11.84
CA ASP A 232 10.79 -8.42 10.40
C ASP A 232 9.70 -9.21 9.69
N LEU A 233 9.22 -10.29 10.34
CA LEU A 233 8.07 -11.06 9.87
C LEU A 233 6.79 -10.22 9.95
N GLN A 234 6.69 -9.33 10.94
CA GLN A 234 5.54 -8.44 11.15
C GLN A 234 5.34 -7.50 9.97
N SER A 235 6.37 -6.80 9.46
CA SER A 235 6.15 -5.82 8.38
C SER A 235 5.72 -6.43 7.04
N TYR A 236 6.27 -7.61 6.68
CA TYR A 236 5.88 -8.36 5.49
C TYR A 236 4.50 -9.00 5.66
N LEU A 237 4.23 -9.60 6.83
CA LEU A 237 2.91 -10.15 7.15
C LEU A 237 1.86 -9.05 7.20
N ASP A 238 2.15 -7.89 7.78
CA ASP A 238 1.26 -6.72 7.84
C ASP A 238 0.91 -6.25 6.42
N SER A 239 1.89 -6.21 5.51
CA SER A 239 1.63 -5.84 4.11
C SER A 239 0.73 -6.85 3.40
N VAL A 240 0.98 -8.16 3.59
CA VAL A 240 0.16 -9.22 2.99
C VAL A 240 -1.24 -9.22 3.62
N GLU A 241 -1.36 -9.04 4.92
CA GLU A 241 -2.63 -8.91 5.64
C GLU A 241 -3.43 -7.71 5.14
N VAL A 242 -2.80 -6.54 4.97
CA VAL A 242 -3.45 -5.36 4.36
C VAL A 242 -3.98 -5.68 2.97
N GLU A 243 -3.18 -6.34 2.13
CA GLU A 243 -3.59 -6.70 0.78
C GLU A 243 -4.77 -7.69 0.79
N MET A 244 -4.68 -8.76 1.59
CA MET A 244 -5.75 -9.75 1.75
C MET A 244 -7.06 -9.13 2.20
N THR A 245 -7.00 -8.37 3.30
CA THR A 245 -8.15 -7.69 3.88
C THR A 245 -8.74 -6.68 2.90
N SER A 246 -7.91 -6.03 2.07
CA SER A 246 -8.36 -5.13 1.02
C SER A 246 -9.06 -5.86 -0.12
N TYR A 247 -8.60 -7.06 -0.53
CA TYR A 247 -9.32 -7.89 -1.49
C TYR A 247 -10.67 -8.37 -0.95
N VAL A 248 -10.75 -8.75 0.33
CA VAL A 248 -12.04 -9.09 0.97
C VAL A 248 -12.98 -7.89 0.93
N LEU A 249 -12.50 -6.70 1.28
CA LEU A 249 -13.30 -5.47 1.20
C LEU A 249 -13.77 -5.19 -0.24
N LEU A 250 -12.89 -5.37 -1.24
CA LEU A 250 -13.27 -5.26 -2.64
C LEU A 250 -14.33 -6.30 -3.03
N ALA A 251 -14.20 -7.56 -2.60
CA ALA A 251 -15.18 -8.60 -2.87
C ALA A 251 -16.56 -8.30 -2.25
N LEU A 252 -16.58 -7.73 -1.04
CA LEU A 252 -17.83 -7.30 -0.39
C LEU A 252 -18.51 -6.15 -1.12
N LEU A 253 -17.74 -5.18 -1.62
CA LEU A 253 -18.25 -3.96 -2.22
C LEU A 253 -18.47 -4.02 -3.74
N SER A 254 -17.97 -5.07 -4.41
CA SER A 254 -18.01 -5.19 -5.88
C SER A 254 -19.15 -6.04 -6.42
N GLY A 255 -19.83 -6.80 -5.56
CA GLY A 255 -20.94 -7.67 -5.95
C GLY A 255 -22.24 -7.32 -5.22
N PRO A 256 -23.30 -8.10 -5.44
CA PRO A 256 -24.54 -7.99 -4.68
C PRO A 256 -24.32 -8.11 -3.17
N SER A 257 -25.23 -7.56 -2.37
CA SER A 257 -25.15 -7.66 -0.91
C SER A 257 -25.18 -9.13 -0.49
N LEU A 258 -24.19 -9.55 0.30
CA LEU A 258 -24.21 -10.85 0.95
C LEU A 258 -24.95 -10.75 2.30
N PRO A 259 -25.72 -11.78 2.70
CA PRO A 259 -26.21 -11.90 4.07
C PRO A 259 -25.05 -11.82 5.06
N ASP A 260 -25.27 -11.19 6.21
CA ASP A 260 -24.30 -11.04 7.31
C ASP A 260 -23.04 -10.20 7.01
N PHE A 261 -22.67 -10.00 5.75
CA PHE A 261 -21.50 -9.22 5.31
C PHE A 261 -21.87 -7.84 4.71
N GLY A 262 -22.78 -7.13 5.39
CA GLY A 262 -23.24 -5.79 4.97
C GLY A 262 -22.22 -4.66 5.21
N LEU A 263 -22.66 -3.41 5.04
CA LEU A 263 -21.81 -2.23 5.24
C LEU A 263 -21.23 -2.11 6.66
N ASP A 264 -21.93 -2.62 7.67
CA ASP A 264 -21.44 -2.65 9.06
C ASP A 264 -20.23 -3.58 9.23
N TYR A 265 -20.23 -4.74 8.56
CA TYR A 265 -19.09 -5.64 8.53
C TYR A 265 -17.91 -5.00 7.78
N ALA A 266 -18.18 -4.41 6.61
CA ALA A 266 -17.18 -3.68 5.84
C ALA A 266 -16.58 -2.48 6.62
N ALA A 267 -17.37 -1.80 7.46
CA ALA A 267 -16.88 -0.74 8.33
C ALA A 267 -15.83 -1.23 9.34
N GLY A 268 -15.98 -2.47 9.84
CA GLY A 268 -14.99 -3.12 10.70
C GLY A 268 -13.65 -3.30 10.01
N ILE A 269 -13.68 -3.80 8.76
CA ILE A 269 -12.49 -3.94 7.92
C ILE A 269 -11.83 -2.59 7.65
N VAL A 270 -12.62 -1.60 7.23
CA VAL A 270 -12.13 -0.25 6.92
C VAL A 270 -11.48 0.40 8.14
N ARG A 271 -12.06 0.21 9.33
CA ARG A 271 -11.48 0.68 10.59
C ARG A 271 -10.11 0.06 10.84
N TRP A 272 -9.94 -1.23 10.56
CA TRP A 272 -8.64 -1.90 10.69
C TRP A 272 -7.64 -1.39 9.64
N LEU A 273 -8.03 -1.29 8.36
CA LEU A 273 -7.17 -0.74 7.29
C LEU A 273 -6.70 0.69 7.61
N ALA A 274 -7.59 1.55 8.12
CA ALA A 274 -7.24 2.91 8.51
C ALA A 274 -6.20 2.95 9.65
N GLN A 275 -6.12 1.91 10.49
CA GLN A 275 -5.09 1.80 11.54
C GLN A 275 -3.73 1.37 10.98
N GLN A 276 -3.70 0.65 9.86
CA GLN A 276 -2.46 0.21 9.20
C GLN A 276 -1.80 1.31 8.35
N GLN A 277 -2.47 2.45 8.15
CA GLN A 277 -1.90 3.56 7.39
C GLN A 277 -0.68 4.17 8.10
N ASN A 278 0.39 4.38 7.32
CA ASN A 278 1.55 5.12 7.76
C ASN A 278 1.23 6.63 7.91
N PRO A 279 2.10 7.44 8.54
CA PRO A 279 1.84 8.87 8.77
C PRO A 279 1.61 9.72 7.51
N PHE A 280 2.01 9.22 6.34
CA PHE A 280 1.82 9.87 5.04
C PHE A 280 0.58 9.37 4.30
N GLY A 281 -0.10 8.34 4.82
CA GLY A 281 -1.34 7.79 4.27
C GLY A 281 -1.18 6.68 3.24
N GLY A 282 0.04 6.19 3.03
CA GLY A 282 0.30 4.92 2.35
C GLY A 282 0.33 3.75 3.35
N PHE A 283 0.66 2.57 2.86
CA PHE A 283 0.83 1.36 3.66
C PHE A 283 2.31 0.91 3.63
N SER A 284 2.58 -0.35 3.98
CA SER A 284 3.94 -0.85 4.18
C SER A 284 4.66 -1.14 2.87
N SER A 285 3.92 -1.54 1.82
CA SER A 285 4.45 -1.76 0.48
C SER A 285 3.67 -0.94 -0.55
N THR A 286 3.80 -1.31 -1.83
CA THR A 286 3.08 -0.61 -2.91
C THR A 286 1.84 -1.36 -3.35
N GLN A 287 1.90 -2.69 -3.37
CA GLN A 287 0.77 -3.52 -3.73
C GLN A 287 -0.34 -3.39 -2.67
N ASP A 288 0.01 -3.43 -1.39
CA ASP A 288 -0.93 -3.20 -0.30
C ASP A 288 -1.55 -1.79 -0.38
N THR A 289 -0.76 -0.77 -0.70
CA THR A 289 -1.20 0.61 -0.87
C THR A 289 -2.17 0.72 -2.04
N VAL A 290 -1.84 0.14 -3.20
CA VAL A 290 -2.70 0.18 -4.38
C VAL A 290 -4.05 -0.49 -4.12
N VAL A 291 -4.05 -1.72 -3.60
CA VAL A 291 -5.29 -2.47 -3.36
C VAL A 291 -6.10 -1.84 -2.22
N ALA A 292 -5.46 -1.38 -1.14
CA ALA A 292 -6.14 -0.72 -0.04
C ALA A 292 -6.74 0.62 -0.46
N LEU A 293 -6.05 1.42 -1.27
CA LEU A 293 -6.60 2.66 -1.83
C LEU A 293 -7.80 2.37 -2.73
N GLN A 294 -7.70 1.35 -3.60
CA GLN A 294 -8.81 0.90 -4.44
C GLN A 294 -10.03 0.50 -3.58
N ALA A 295 -9.81 -0.28 -2.53
CA ALA A 295 -10.86 -0.74 -1.62
C ALA A 295 -11.50 0.40 -0.81
N LEU A 296 -10.67 1.30 -0.26
CA LEU A 296 -11.11 2.48 0.48
C LEU A 296 -11.87 3.47 -0.42
N ALA A 297 -11.45 3.66 -1.67
CA ALA A 297 -12.17 4.47 -2.64
C ALA A 297 -13.56 3.90 -2.93
N LYS A 298 -13.65 2.58 -3.08
CA LYS A 298 -14.94 1.89 -3.30
C LYS A 298 -15.86 2.00 -2.08
N TYR A 299 -15.33 1.82 -0.88
CA TYR A 299 -16.10 1.99 0.36
C TYR A 299 -16.56 3.44 0.54
N ALA A 300 -15.66 4.39 0.28
CA ALA A 300 -15.99 5.81 0.34
C ALA A 300 -17.08 6.18 -0.65
N SER A 301 -17.05 5.65 -1.89
CA SER A 301 -18.13 5.84 -2.86
C SER A 301 -19.47 5.28 -2.37
N ALA A 302 -19.48 4.20 -1.59
CA ALA A 302 -20.71 3.59 -1.07
C ALA A 302 -21.27 4.31 0.17
N THR A 303 -20.42 5.01 0.93
CA THR A 303 -20.79 5.63 2.23
C THR A 303 -20.78 7.16 2.21
N TYR A 304 -20.24 7.77 1.17
CA TYR A 304 -20.15 9.22 1.06
C TYR A 304 -21.54 9.87 1.04
N SER A 305 -21.74 10.80 1.97
CA SER A 305 -22.92 11.67 2.02
C SER A 305 -22.46 13.14 2.02
N PRO A 306 -22.87 13.95 1.02
CA PRO A 306 -22.41 15.34 0.87
C PRO A 306 -23.01 16.31 1.90
N GLU A 307 -24.16 15.99 2.49
CA GLU A 307 -24.91 16.87 3.41
C GLU A 307 -24.82 16.46 4.89
N GLY A 308 -24.06 15.41 5.21
CA GLY A 308 -23.97 14.90 6.57
C GLY A 308 -23.12 15.77 7.49
N SER A 309 -23.65 16.10 8.67
CA SER A 309 -22.89 16.61 9.81
C SER A 309 -22.97 15.62 10.96
N THR A 310 -21.85 15.38 11.63
CA THR A 310 -21.77 14.50 12.80
C THR A 310 -21.01 15.16 13.93
N THR A 311 -21.58 15.08 15.12
CA THR A 311 -20.98 15.59 16.34
C THR A 311 -20.46 14.42 17.17
N VAL A 312 -19.17 14.42 17.46
CA VAL A 312 -18.50 13.45 18.33
C VAL A 312 -18.23 14.09 19.68
N THR A 313 -18.75 13.50 20.74
CA THR A 313 -18.55 13.94 22.11
C THR A 313 -17.70 12.92 22.86
N VAL A 314 -16.58 13.38 23.42
CA VAL A 314 -15.66 12.58 24.24
C VAL A 314 -15.75 13.05 25.68
N THR A 315 -16.16 12.15 26.57
CA THR A 315 -16.34 12.45 28.00
C THR A 315 -15.53 11.52 28.88
N SER A 316 -15.03 12.00 30.02
CA SER A 316 -14.41 11.18 31.07
C SER A 316 -14.97 11.49 32.46
N ALA A 317 -14.82 10.54 33.39
CA ALA A 317 -15.15 10.76 34.80
C ALA A 317 -14.30 11.88 35.43
N GLY A 318 -13.07 12.05 34.95
CA GLY A 318 -12.15 13.14 35.30
C GLY A 318 -12.54 14.54 34.80
N GLY A 319 -13.72 14.70 34.20
CA GLY A 319 -14.26 16.00 33.80
C GLY A 319 -13.91 16.44 32.38
N LEU A 320 -13.25 15.59 31.57
CA LEU A 320 -13.11 15.87 30.14
C LEU A 320 -14.51 15.87 29.50
N ASN A 321 -14.84 16.93 28.77
CA ASN A 321 -16.03 16.99 27.92
C ASN A 321 -15.65 17.78 26.66
N LYS A 322 -15.21 17.06 25.63
CA LYS A 322 -14.80 17.64 24.36
C LYS A 322 -15.80 17.27 23.27
N GLN A 323 -16.23 18.26 22.52
CA GLN A 323 -17.07 18.06 21.35
C GLN A 323 -16.30 18.41 20.07
N PHE A 324 -16.42 17.54 19.07
CA PHE A 324 -15.92 17.72 17.72
C PHE A 324 -17.13 17.75 16.78
N THR A 325 -17.25 18.78 15.95
CA THR A 325 -18.29 18.85 14.91
C THR A 325 -17.64 18.65 13.56
N ILE A 326 -18.06 17.60 12.86
CA ILE A 326 -17.52 17.19 11.57
C ILE A 326 -18.57 17.47 10.52
N ASN A 327 -18.22 18.26 9.52
CA ASN A 327 -19.06 18.63 8.39
C ASN A 327 -18.22 18.62 7.10
N ASN A 328 -18.82 19.00 5.97
CA ASN A 328 -18.13 18.97 4.68
C ASN A 328 -16.92 19.93 4.60
N GLU A 329 -16.92 21.02 5.36
CA GLU A 329 -15.83 22.01 5.34
C GLU A 329 -14.58 21.52 6.08
N ASN A 330 -14.77 20.71 7.14
CA ASN A 330 -13.70 20.30 8.03
C ASN A 330 -13.48 18.77 8.08
N ARG A 331 -14.14 17.98 7.22
CA ARG A 331 -14.00 16.51 7.16
C ARG A 331 -12.55 16.03 7.00
N LEU A 332 -11.73 16.80 6.30
CA LEU A 332 -10.31 16.55 6.08
C LEU A 332 -9.40 17.02 7.22
N LEU A 333 -9.94 17.81 8.15
CA LEU A 333 -9.17 18.37 9.23
C LEU A 333 -8.95 17.30 10.29
N TYR A 334 -7.68 16.93 10.51
CA TYR A 334 -7.28 16.16 11.67
C TYR A 334 -7.51 16.99 12.94
N GLN A 335 -8.46 16.56 13.77
CA GLN A 335 -8.76 17.16 15.06
C GLN A 335 -8.30 16.21 16.16
N GLU A 336 -7.59 16.72 17.15
CA GLU A 336 -7.04 15.92 18.25
C GLU A 336 -7.20 16.64 19.58
N GLU A 337 -7.50 15.87 20.62
CA GLU A 337 -7.55 16.34 22.01
C GLU A 337 -6.69 15.42 22.89
N LYS A 338 -5.92 16.01 23.80
CA LYS A 338 -5.10 15.23 24.73
C LYS A 338 -5.97 14.66 25.83
N LEU A 339 -5.74 13.39 26.15
CA LEU A 339 -6.40 12.73 27.27
C LEU A 339 -5.63 13.06 28.55
N SER A 340 -6.30 13.66 29.52
CA SER A 340 -5.70 14.19 30.75
C SER A 340 -5.35 13.11 31.77
N GLU A 341 -6.04 11.97 31.75
CA GLU A 341 -5.89 10.88 32.72
C GLU A 341 -5.45 9.59 32.01
N ILE A 342 -4.33 9.02 32.47
CA ILE A 342 -3.77 7.77 31.96
C ILE A 342 -3.27 6.96 33.16
N PRO A 343 -3.90 5.82 33.50
CA PRO A 343 -5.11 5.24 32.89
C PRO A 343 -6.37 6.05 33.21
N GLY A 344 -7.36 6.01 32.33
CA GLY A 344 -8.66 6.67 32.53
C GLY A 344 -9.74 6.03 31.65
N GLU A 345 -11.00 6.11 32.08
CA GLU A 345 -12.15 5.66 31.30
C GLU A 345 -12.77 6.82 30.51
N TYR A 346 -12.93 6.61 29.20
CA TYR A 346 -13.44 7.59 28.26
C TYR A 346 -14.64 7.02 27.51
N THR A 347 -15.69 7.81 27.36
CA THR A 347 -16.86 7.48 26.52
C THR A 347 -16.84 8.36 25.28
N ILE A 348 -16.99 7.74 24.10
CA ILE A 348 -17.07 8.42 22.81
C ILE A 348 -18.48 8.20 22.26
N LYS A 349 -19.22 9.28 22.01
CA LYS A 349 -20.57 9.25 21.44
C LYS A 349 -20.59 10.04 20.14
N ALA A 350 -21.09 9.45 19.06
CA ALA A 350 -21.28 10.12 17.78
C ALA A 350 -22.77 10.26 17.46
N GLU A 351 -23.21 11.45 17.07
CA GLU A 351 -24.59 11.76 16.69
C GLU A 351 -24.61 12.57 15.40
N GLY A 352 -25.27 12.08 14.36
CA GLY A 352 -25.33 12.78 13.07
C GLY A 352 -25.64 11.89 11.88
N GLN A 353 -25.31 12.39 10.69
CA GLN A 353 -25.65 11.78 9.40
C GLN A 353 -24.43 11.38 8.55
N SER A 354 -23.20 11.69 9.00
CA SER A 354 -21.96 11.31 8.31
C SER A 354 -21.13 10.31 9.12
N CYS A 355 -20.42 9.42 8.43
CA CYS A 355 -19.43 8.56 9.07
C CYS A 355 -18.25 9.40 9.60
N VAL A 356 -17.73 9.00 10.76
CA VAL A 356 -16.57 9.63 11.41
C VAL A 356 -15.65 8.55 11.93
N LEU A 357 -14.34 8.78 11.82
CA LEU A 357 -13.32 7.93 12.39
C LEU A 357 -12.81 8.59 13.69
N ALA A 358 -13.06 7.93 14.82
CA ALA A 358 -12.47 8.30 16.11
C ALA A 358 -11.39 7.28 16.49
N GLN A 359 -10.17 7.75 16.75
CA GLN A 359 -9.03 6.91 17.11
C GLN A 359 -8.37 7.42 18.38
N VAL A 360 -8.14 6.52 19.33
CA VAL A 360 -7.34 6.77 20.53
C VAL A 360 -5.90 6.29 20.26
N ARG A 361 -4.92 7.14 20.54
CA ARG A 361 -3.50 6.81 20.42
C ARG A 361 -2.84 6.89 21.79
N ASN A 362 -2.00 5.90 22.09
CA ASN A 362 -1.08 5.94 23.22
C ASN A 362 0.36 5.90 22.69
N SER A 363 1.20 6.84 23.11
CA SER A 363 2.63 6.87 22.77
C SER A 363 3.48 6.63 24.01
N ARG A 364 4.32 5.59 23.94
CA ARG A 364 5.44 5.32 24.83
C ARG A 364 6.73 5.73 24.10
N GLU A 365 7.53 6.60 24.71
CA GLU A 365 8.90 6.83 24.24
C GLU A 365 9.75 5.62 24.67
N GLN A 366 10.17 4.78 23.73
CA GLN A 366 11.21 3.77 23.93
C GLN A 366 12.53 4.31 23.39
N MET A 367 13.62 4.12 24.15
CA MET A 367 14.92 4.75 23.91
C MET A 367 15.95 3.83 23.20
N GLU A 368 15.61 2.57 22.92
CA GLU A 368 16.54 1.62 22.30
C GLU A 368 15.81 0.70 21.31
N SER A 369 16.35 0.58 20.09
CA SER A 369 16.04 -0.49 19.14
C SER A 369 17.27 -1.40 19.03
N THR A 370 17.09 -2.71 19.21
CA THR A 370 18.14 -3.72 18.99
C THR A 370 18.30 -4.01 17.49
N CYS A 371 19.54 -3.95 16.99
CA CYS A 371 19.89 -4.30 15.61
C CYS A 371 19.87 -5.82 15.40
N SER A 372 19.37 -6.28 14.24
CA SER A 372 19.38 -7.68 13.82
C SER A 372 20.62 -8.08 13.00
N GLU A 373 21.39 -7.11 12.48
CA GLU A 373 22.62 -7.36 11.70
C GLU A 373 23.83 -6.61 12.28
N ASN A 374 25.01 -7.25 12.24
CA ASN A 374 26.28 -6.66 12.70
C ASN A 374 26.82 -5.67 11.65
N VAL A 375 26.34 -4.43 11.66
CA VAL A 375 26.94 -3.37 10.85
C VAL A 375 28.08 -2.71 11.63
N LEU A 376 29.33 -2.97 11.23
CA LEU A 376 30.49 -2.29 11.80
C LEU A 376 30.85 -1.04 10.98
N LEU A 377 30.27 0.11 11.33
CA LEU A 377 30.65 1.40 10.73
C LEU A 377 31.87 1.98 11.45
N MET A 378 33.04 1.94 10.82
CA MET A 378 34.24 2.61 11.34
C MET A 378 34.39 4.01 10.77
N PHE A 379 34.17 5.03 11.60
CA PHE A 379 34.48 6.42 11.26
C PHE A 379 35.91 6.77 11.69
N LYS A 380 36.75 7.16 10.73
CA LYS A 380 38.04 7.81 11.03
C LYS A 380 37.90 9.31 10.89
N CYS A 381 37.86 10.01 12.03
CA CYS A 381 37.92 11.46 12.05
C CYS A 381 39.39 11.89 12.05
N CYS A 382 39.81 12.65 11.03
CA CYS A 382 41.20 13.07 10.87
C CYS A 382 41.28 14.60 10.94
N HIS A 383 42.04 15.13 11.89
CA HIS A 383 42.23 16.58 12.06
C HIS A 383 43.37 17.12 11.17
N SER A 384 44.20 16.22 10.60
CA SER A 384 45.11 16.47 9.49
C SER A 384 45.52 15.13 8.83
N ARG A 385 46.15 15.17 7.64
CA ARG A 385 46.58 13.97 6.86
C ARG A 385 47.43 12.94 7.63
N SER A 386 47.92 13.25 8.83
CA SER A 386 48.79 12.36 9.63
C SER A 386 48.25 12.00 11.02
N HIS A 387 47.09 12.53 11.45
CA HIS A 387 46.55 12.30 12.80
C HIS A 387 45.05 12.00 12.74
N CYS A 388 44.69 10.72 12.92
CA CYS A 388 43.30 10.25 12.98
C CYS A 388 43.02 9.62 14.36
N SER A 389 41.88 9.96 14.96
CA SER A 389 41.38 9.39 16.23
C SER A 389 40.10 8.59 15.99
N THR A 390 39.94 7.47 16.69
CA THR A 390 38.78 6.56 16.60
C THR A 390 37.59 6.95 17.47
N THR A 391 37.65 8.08 18.18
CA THR A 391 36.59 8.48 19.11
C THR A 391 36.21 9.94 18.91
N SER A 392 35.26 10.23 18.01
CA SER A 392 34.64 11.56 17.90
C SER A 392 33.21 11.45 17.37
N LEU A 393 32.27 12.10 18.07
CA LEU A 393 30.84 12.15 17.76
C LEU A 393 30.61 13.17 16.63
N LEU A 394 29.79 12.83 15.63
CA LEU A 394 29.58 13.61 14.41
C LEU A 394 28.20 14.28 14.35
N LEU A 395 28.14 15.47 13.73
CA LEU A 395 26.92 16.23 13.46
C LEU A 395 26.93 16.62 11.97
N LEU A 396 26.01 16.08 11.18
CA LEU A 396 25.86 16.41 9.76
C LEU A 396 24.83 17.55 9.62
N THR A 397 25.27 18.73 9.16
CA THR A 397 24.40 19.92 9.00
C THR A 397 24.08 20.27 7.54
N SER A 398 24.36 19.38 6.59
CA SER A 398 24.08 19.57 5.15
C SER A 398 23.14 18.47 4.63
N PRO A 399 22.48 18.61 3.44
CA PRO A 399 21.43 17.69 3.00
C PRO A 399 21.94 16.24 2.94
N PRO A 400 21.06 15.23 3.11
CA PRO A 400 21.48 13.85 3.28
C PRO A 400 22.41 13.41 2.16
N PHE A 401 23.63 13.04 2.52
CA PHE A 401 24.57 12.40 1.60
C PHE A 401 23.98 11.06 1.19
N LYS A 402 23.66 10.89 -0.10
CA LYS A 402 23.23 9.61 -0.68
C LYS A 402 24.42 9.02 -1.43
N SER A 403 24.93 7.86 -0.98
CA SER A 403 25.89 7.07 -1.75
C SER A 403 25.22 6.47 -3.00
N PRO A 404 25.99 6.06 -4.03
CA PRO A 404 25.44 5.30 -5.14
C PRO A 404 24.82 3.97 -4.67
N LEU A 405 23.76 3.54 -5.37
CA LEU A 405 23.07 2.27 -5.16
C LEU A 405 24.04 1.10 -5.42
N THR A 406 24.25 0.24 -4.42
CA THR A 406 24.93 -1.05 -4.61
C THR A 406 23.89 -2.10 -5.06
N PRO A 407 24.19 -2.95 -6.07
CA PRO A 407 23.17 -3.85 -6.65
C PRO A 407 22.74 -5.01 -5.75
N GLU A 408 23.55 -5.39 -4.76
CA GLU A 408 23.32 -6.49 -3.81
C GLU A 408 24.30 -6.31 -2.64
N VAL A 409 23.82 -6.38 -1.39
CA VAL A 409 24.69 -6.60 -0.22
C VAL A 409 24.72 -8.11 -0.01
N ASP A 410 25.77 -8.77 -0.50
CA ASP A 410 26.02 -10.19 -0.23
C ASP A 410 26.58 -10.35 1.20
N ASP A 411 26.69 -11.56 1.74
CA ASP A 411 27.21 -11.86 3.11
C ASP A 411 28.71 -11.46 3.35
N GLN A 412 29.25 -10.54 2.55
CA GLN A 412 30.61 -10.01 2.63
C GLN A 412 30.64 -8.61 3.27
N GLU A 413 31.64 -8.35 4.12
CA GLU A 413 31.85 -7.03 4.72
C GLU A 413 32.14 -5.96 3.66
N GLU A 414 31.20 -5.04 3.43
CA GLU A 414 31.44 -3.83 2.65
C GLU A 414 31.89 -2.67 3.57
N THR A 415 32.99 -1.99 3.20
CA THR A 415 33.50 -0.83 3.95
C THR A 415 33.30 0.44 3.14
N LEU A 416 32.63 1.44 3.72
CA LEU A 416 32.47 2.77 3.14
C LEU A 416 33.32 3.79 3.88
N ASP A 417 34.35 4.31 3.21
CA ASP A 417 35.21 5.37 3.77
C ASP A 417 34.63 6.76 3.50
N VAL A 418 34.20 7.46 4.56
CA VAL A 418 33.74 8.85 4.49
C VAL A 418 34.73 9.76 5.20
N THR A 419 35.25 10.76 4.50
CA THR A 419 36.10 11.81 5.10
C THR A 419 35.23 13.02 5.44
N LEU A 420 35.33 13.50 6.68
CA LEU A 420 34.54 14.62 7.19
C LEU A 420 35.48 15.71 7.71
N GLU A 421 35.14 16.96 7.44
CA GLU A 421 35.91 18.14 7.85
C GLU A 421 35.02 19.02 8.76
N GLU A 422 35.57 19.47 9.89
CA GLU A 422 34.86 20.36 10.82
C GLU A 422 34.94 21.80 10.29
N ASP A 423 33.84 22.28 9.71
CA ASP A 423 33.75 23.61 9.12
C ASP A 423 33.54 24.71 10.19
N GLN A 424 32.86 24.39 11.29
CA GLN A 424 32.60 25.32 12.40
C GLN A 424 32.63 24.62 13.76
N GLN A 425 33.17 25.32 14.75
CA GLN A 425 33.26 24.83 16.12
C GLN A 425 31.89 24.87 16.82
N VAL A 426 31.42 23.73 17.34
CA VAL A 426 30.10 23.60 17.99
C VAL A 426 30.22 22.86 19.33
N GLU A 427 29.60 23.41 20.38
CA GLU A 427 29.53 22.78 21.71
C GLU A 427 28.19 22.03 21.92
N ASN A 428 28.18 21.02 22.82
CA ASN A 428 27.00 20.20 23.18
C ASN A 428 26.42 19.36 22.03
N LEU A 429 27.29 18.70 21.26
CA LEU A 429 26.92 17.84 20.14
C LEU A 429 25.98 16.70 20.58
N LYS A 430 24.92 16.47 19.80
CA LYS A 430 24.07 15.29 19.90
C LYS A 430 24.53 14.23 18.89
N PRO A 431 24.32 12.92 19.16
CA PRO A 431 24.64 11.87 18.20
C PRO A 431 23.90 12.08 16.87
N ALA A 432 24.61 11.95 15.75
CA ALA A 432 23.98 11.80 14.44
C ALA A 432 23.56 10.34 14.21
N VAL A 433 22.49 10.16 13.41
CA VAL A 433 21.98 8.84 13.04
C VAL A 433 22.48 8.52 11.63
N VAL A 434 23.16 7.40 11.48
CA VAL A 434 23.42 6.78 10.18
C VAL A 434 22.33 5.74 9.98
N LYS A 435 21.65 5.81 8.83
CA LYS A 435 20.64 4.82 8.49
C LYS A 435 21.11 4.00 7.31
N VAL A 436 21.19 2.69 7.49
CA VAL A 436 21.30 1.75 6.39
C VAL A 436 19.93 1.12 6.24
N TYR A 437 19.36 1.18 5.04
CA TYR A 437 18.05 0.60 4.79
C TYR A 437 18.02 0.03 3.39
N ASP A 438 17.25 -1.03 3.22
CA ASP A 438 16.93 -1.53 1.90
C ASP A 438 16.10 -0.46 1.18
N TYR A 439 16.58 0.01 0.03
CA TYR A 439 15.90 1.04 -0.75
C TYR A 439 14.45 0.66 -1.09
N TYR A 440 14.18 -0.64 -1.24
CA TYR A 440 12.89 -1.22 -1.59
C TYR A 440 12.03 -1.57 -0.38
N GLN A 441 12.59 -1.53 0.83
CA GLN A 441 11.90 -1.75 2.09
C GLN A 441 12.34 -0.70 3.11
N THR A 442 11.92 0.56 2.95
CA THR A 442 12.38 1.66 3.84
C THR A 442 11.96 1.51 5.31
N SER A 443 11.03 0.60 5.62
CA SER A 443 10.72 0.15 6.99
C SER A 443 11.82 -0.73 7.59
N ARG A 444 12.59 -1.44 6.75
CA ARG A 444 13.79 -2.20 7.11
C ARG A 444 14.96 -1.24 7.31
N THR A 445 15.02 -0.69 8.52
CA THR A 445 16.25 -0.04 9.00
C THR A 445 17.21 -1.17 9.38
N LEU A 446 18.21 -1.44 8.53
CA LEU A 446 19.27 -2.41 8.78
C LEU A 446 20.15 -1.94 9.97
N CYS A 447 20.30 -0.62 10.15
CA CYS A 447 20.82 0.09 11.33
C CYS A 447 20.34 1.54 11.36
#